data_AF-A0A532CAQ4-F1
#
_entry.id   AF-A0A532CAQ4-F1
#
_cell.length_a   1.000
_cell.length_b   1.000
_cell.length_c   1.000
_cell.angle_alpha   90.00
_cell.angle_beta   90.00
_cell.angle_gamma   90.00
#
_symmetry.space_group_name_H-M   'P 1'
#
loop_
_entity.id
_entity.type
_entity.pdbx_description
1 polymer ?
#
loop_
_entity_poly.entity_id
_entity_poly.type
_entity_poly.pdbx_seq_one_letter_code
_entity_poly.pdbx_strand_id
1 'polypeptide(L)'
;MKKKRSVLSVPDRRAARNVKPIPDSQIDFSDIPEATDAQLKRMRRVGRPASGMAKQLIAIRLSPRLLSQLRKMAAKQGKPYQSLIHELLEKAASKAA
;
A
#
# COMPACT_ATOMS: atom_id res chain seq x y z
N MET A 1 14.13 33.94 4.39
CA MET A 1 13.29 32.71 4.57
C MET A 1 13.81 31.64 3.61
N LYS A 2 14.35 30.52 4.12
CA LYS A 2 14.97 29.47 3.30
C LYS A 2 13.91 28.68 2.54
N LYS A 3 13.91 28.77 1.19
CA LYS A 3 13.09 27.93 0.31
C LYS A 3 13.48 26.45 0.48
N LYS A 4 12.52 25.61 0.88
CA LYS A 4 12.67 24.14 0.88
C LYS A 4 12.85 23.68 -0.57
N ARG A 5 13.88 22.86 -0.84
CA ARG A 5 14.06 22.20 -2.13
C ARG A 5 12.90 21.22 -2.31
N SER A 6 12.09 21.46 -3.34
CA SER A 6 11.02 20.59 -3.78
C SER A 6 11.57 19.19 -4.03
N VAL A 7 11.16 18.23 -3.20
CA VAL A 7 11.35 16.81 -3.48
C VAL A 7 10.48 16.51 -4.69
N LEU A 8 11.08 15.94 -5.74
CA LEU A 8 10.42 15.53 -6.98
C LEU A 8 9.22 14.64 -6.66
N SER A 9 8.03 15.21 -6.69
CA SER A 9 6.77 14.48 -6.71
C SER A 9 6.38 14.28 -8.17
N VAL A 10 7.08 13.40 -8.87
CA VAL A 10 6.62 12.92 -10.17
C VAL A 10 5.67 11.77 -9.87
N PRO A 11 4.36 11.87 -10.16
CA PRO A 11 3.51 10.70 -10.17
C PRO A 11 4.06 9.78 -11.24
N ASP A 12 4.50 8.59 -10.84
CA ASP A 12 4.96 7.53 -11.74
C ASP A 12 3.82 7.25 -12.74
N ARG A 13 3.93 7.82 -13.95
CA ARG A 13 2.97 7.56 -15.02
C ARG A 13 3.04 6.07 -15.29
N ARG A 14 1.90 5.37 -15.20
CA ARG A 14 1.77 3.97 -15.61
C ARG A 14 2.57 3.74 -16.89
N ALA A 15 3.58 2.86 -16.83
CA ALA A 15 4.39 2.46 -17.96
C ALA A 15 3.48 2.17 -19.16
N ALA A 16 3.74 2.89 -20.25
CA ALA A 16 2.98 2.74 -21.48
C ALA A 16 2.98 1.26 -21.90
N ARG A 17 1.79 0.72 -22.18
CA ARG A 17 1.66 -0.63 -22.74
C ARG A 17 2.36 -0.70 -24.10
N ASN A 18 3.16 -1.74 -24.29
CA ASN A 18 3.87 -2.14 -25.52
C ASN A 18 5.09 -1.31 -25.96
N VAL A 19 6.07 -1.12 -25.08
CA VAL A 19 7.46 -0.88 -25.52
C VAL A 19 8.16 -2.23 -25.62
N LYS A 20 8.80 -2.54 -26.76
CA LYS A 20 9.65 -3.74 -26.87
C LYS A 20 10.71 -3.68 -25.75
N PRO A 21 11.02 -4.79 -25.07
CA PRO A 21 12.09 -4.80 -24.07
C PRO A 21 13.38 -4.26 -24.68
N ILE A 22 14.02 -3.32 -23.99
CA ILE A 22 15.35 -2.82 -24.36
C ILE A 22 16.33 -3.96 -24.05
N PRO A 23 17.25 -4.33 -24.97
CA PRO A 23 18.24 -5.35 -24.68
C PRO A 23 19.22 -4.85 -23.60
N ASP A 24 19.70 -5.75 -22.75
CA ASP A 24 20.56 -5.42 -21.60
C ASP A 24 21.81 -4.61 -21.99
N SER A 25 22.36 -4.84 -23.20
CA SER A 25 23.50 -4.11 -23.75
C SER A 25 23.24 -2.61 -24.00
N GLN A 26 21.98 -2.19 -24.02
CA GLN A 26 21.56 -0.80 -24.24
C GLN A 26 21.10 -0.12 -22.94
N ILE A 27 21.18 -0.81 -21.80
CA ILE A 27 20.90 -0.21 -20.50
C ILE A 27 22.10 0.64 -20.09
N ASP A 28 21.86 1.92 -19.82
CA ASP A 28 22.86 2.82 -19.25
C ASP A 28 22.94 2.60 -17.73
N PHE A 29 24.12 2.25 -17.24
CA PHE A 29 24.41 2.03 -15.81
C PHE A 29 25.30 3.13 -15.22
N SER A 30 25.51 4.24 -15.93
CA SER A 30 26.41 5.31 -15.49
C SER A 30 26.06 5.91 -14.13
N ASP A 31 24.79 5.86 -13.74
CA ASP A 31 24.26 6.35 -12.46
C ASP A 31 24.11 5.27 -11.38
N ILE A 32 24.21 3.99 -11.73
CA ILE A 32 24.02 2.85 -10.83
C ILE A 32 25.28 1.97 -10.85
N PRO A 33 26.32 2.31 -10.06
CA PRO A 33 27.52 1.49 -9.98
C PRO A 33 27.21 0.13 -9.34
N GLU A 34 27.97 -0.89 -9.72
CA GLU A 34 27.87 -2.21 -9.12
C GLU A 34 28.13 -2.16 -7.61
N ALA A 35 27.30 -2.86 -6.84
CA ALA A 35 27.45 -2.94 -5.40
C ALA A 35 28.65 -3.84 -5.04
N THR A 36 29.54 -3.35 -4.17
CA THR A 36 30.66 -4.14 -3.67
C THR A 36 30.19 -5.28 -2.76
N ASP A 37 30.95 -6.38 -2.69
CA ASP A 37 30.65 -7.53 -1.81
C ASP A 37 30.49 -7.10 -0.35
N ALA A 38 31.28 -6.12 0.11
CA ALA A 38 31.19 -5.57 1.46
C ALA A 38 29.90 -4.77 1.70
N GLN A 39 29.33 -4.14 0.66
CA GLN A 39 28.02 -3.50 0.74
C GLN A 39 26.92 -4.55 0.73
N LEU A 40 26.98 -5.54 -0.18
CA LEU A 40 26.01 -6.63 -0.28
C LEU A 40 25.91 -7.40 1.05
N LYS A 41 27.04 -7.69 1.71
CA LYS A 41 27.08 -8.38 3.01
C LYS A 41 26.42 -7.58 4.14
N ARG A 42 26.41 -6.24 4.05
CA ARG A 42 25.77 -5.35 5.05
C ARG A 42 24.29 -5.13 4.80
N MET A 43 23.79 -5.44 3.61
CA MET A 43 22.37 -5.28 3.29
C MET A 43 21.54 -6.30 4.05
N ARG A 44 20.59 -5.81 4.85
CA ARG A 44 19.61 -6.68 5.52
C ARG A 44 18.55 -7.11 4.50
N ARG A 45 18.38 -8.42 4.29
CA ARG A 45 17.22 -8.95 3.56
C ARG A 45 15.97 -8.64 4.37
N VAL A 46 15.27 -7.56 4.01
CA VAL A 46 14.04 -7.13 4.71
C VAL A 46 12.82 -7.99 4.36
N GLY A 47 12.92 -8.82 3.32
CA GLY A 47 11.85 -9.72 2.88
C GLY A 47 10.54 -8.97 2.61
N ARG A 48 9.46 -9.73 2.41
CA ARG A 48 8.11 -9.16 2.57
C ARG A 48 7.85 -9.06 4.08
N PRO A 49 7.44 -7.90 4.62
CA PRO A 49 7.06 -7.81 6.02
C PRO A 49 5.96 -8.84 6.31
N ALA A 50 6.16 -9.63 7.37
CA ALA A 50 5.19 -10.64 7.79
C ALA A 50 3.90 -9.92 8.20
N SER A 51 2.83 -10.10 7.43
CA SER A 51 1.49 -9.65 7.83
C SER A 51 0.99 -10.64 8.89
N GLY A 52 1.34 -10.40 10.17
CA GLY A 52 1.12 -11.35 11.26
C GLY A 52 -0.35 -11.71 11.53
N MET A 53 -1.31 -10.90 11.06
CA MET A 53 -2.74 -11.18 11.14
C MET A 53 -3.43 -10.71 9.86
N ALA A 54 -3.31 -11.49 8.80
CA ALA A 54 -4.02 -11.21 7.56
C ALA A 54 -5.54 -11.34 7.78
N LYS A 55 -6.30 -10.32 7.37
CA LYS A 55 -7.77 -10.37 7.39
C LYS A 55 -8.23 -11.46 6.41
N GLN A 56 -9.11 -12.34 6.86
CA GLN A 56 -9.75 -13.34 6.01
C GLN A 56 -10.92 -12.71 5.25
N LEU A 57 -11.07 -13.05 3.98
CA LEU A 57 -12.23 -12.65 3.19
C LEU A 57 -13.42 -13.54 3.58
N ILE A 58 -14.43 -12.91 4.16
CA ILE A 58 -15.68 -13.58 4.58
C ILE A 58 -16.86 -12.96 3.84
N ALA A 59 -17.88 -13.78 3.58
CA ALA A 59 -19.17 -13.30 3.09
C ALA A 59 -20.10 -13.01 4.27
N ILE A 60 -20.62 -11.78 4.34
CA ILE A 60 -21.62 -11.37 5.33
C ILE A 60 -22.86 -10.82 4.62
N ARG A 61 -24.04 -11.17 5.12
CA ARG A 61 -25.30 -10.61 4.63
C ARG A 61 -25.62 -9.32 5.39
N LEU A 62 -25.74 -8.21 4.67
CA LEU A 62 -26.12 -6.91 5.23
C LEU A 62 -27.34 -6.39 4.47
N SER A 63 -28.25 -5.73 5.17
CA SER A 63 -29.38 -5.07 4.50
C SER A 63 -28.88 -3.92 3.62
N PRO A 64 -29.49 -3.66 2.45
CA PRO A 64 -29.07 -2.57 1.57
C PRO A 64 -29.10 -1.19 2.24
N ARG A 65 -30.10 -0.98 3.10
CA ARG A 65 -30.26 0.25 3.89
C ARG A 65 -29.08 0.45 4.85
N LEU A 66 -28.70 -0.58 5.60
CA LEU A 66 -27.57 -0.54 6.52
C LEU A 66 -26.25 -0.30 5.77
N LEU A 67 -26.03 -1.00 4.66
CA LEU A 67 -24.83 -0.80 3.84
C LEU A 67 -24.70 0.65 3.36
N SER A 68 -25.81 1.27 2.94
CA SER A 68 -25.81 2.68 2.51
C SER A 68 -25.45 3.63 3.65
N GLN A 69 -25.93 3.37 4.86
CA GLN A 69 -25.63 4.17 6.05
C GLN A 69 -24.16 4.04 6.45
N LEU A 70 -23.63 2.81 6.47
CA LEU A 70 -22.22 2.55 6.77
C LEU A 70 -21.27 3.24 5.79
N ARG A 71 -21.61 3.25 4.49
CA ARG A 71 -20.84 3.99 3.48
C ARG A 71 -20.83 5.50 3.75
N LYS A 72 -21.99 6.09 4.09
CA LYS A 72 -22.07 7.51 4.43
C LYS A 72 -21.27 7.84 5.70
N MET A 73 -21.34 7.00 6.72
CA MET A 73 -20.58 7.17 7.96
C MET A 73 -19.07 7.10 7.70
N ALA A 74 -18.63 6.12 6.91
CA ALA A 74 -17.22 5.95 6.57
C ALA A 74 -16.68 7.14 5.76
N ALA A 75 -17.48 7.65 4.81
CA ALA A 75 -17.14 8.85 4.05
C ALA A 75 -16.96 10.09 4.95
N LYS A 76 -17.84 10.29 5.93
CA LYS A 76 -17.70 11.38 6.92
C LYS A 76 -16.41 11.27 7.75
N GLN A 77 -15.90 10.07 7.96
CA GLN A 77 -14.67 9.80 8.71
C GLN A 77 -13.41 9.72 7.81
N GLY A 78 -13.55 9.86 6.48
CA GLY A 78 -12.43 9.72 5.55
C GLY A 78 -11.84 8.30 5.49
N LYS A 79 -12.61 7.27 5.88
CA LYS A 79 -12.17 5.87 5.94
C LYS A 79 -12.92 4.98 4.94
N PRO A 80 -12.33 3.87 4.48
CA PRO A 80 -13.07 2.84 3.73
C PRO A 80 -14.17 2.21 4.60
N TYR A 81 -15.33 1.91 4.01
CA TYR A 81 -16.46 1.37 4.75
C TYR A 81 -16.18 -0.03 5.33
N GLN A 82 -15.33 -0.82 4.69
CA GLN A 82 -14.91 -2.14 5.20
C GLN A 82 -14.08 -2.01 6.49
N SER A 83 -13.22 -1.00 6.58
CA SER A 83 -12.45 -0.72 7.80
C SER A 83 -13.38 -0.31 8.94
N LEU A 84 -14.37 0.55 8.66
CA LEU A 84 -15.37 0.95 9.65
C LEU A 84 -16.19 -0.25 10.15
N ILE A 85 -16.63 -1.13 9.25
CA ILE A 85 -17.36 -2.36 9.63
C ILE A 85 -16.51 -3.21 10.58
N HIS A 86 -15.24 -3.40 10.26
CA HIS A 86 -14.34 -4.19 11.09
C HIS A 86 -14.16 -3.57 12.49
N GLU A 87 -13.87 -2.27 12.57
CA GLU A 87 -13.72 -1.56 13.85
C GLU A 87 -15.01 -1.64 14.71
N LEU A 88 -16.19 -1.56 14.08
CA LEU A 88 -17.47 -1.67 14.79
C LEU A 88 -17.70 -3.08 15.34
N LEU A 89 -17.39 -4.12 14.55
CA LEU A 89 -17.53 -5.51 14.98
C LEU A 89 -16.54 -5.86 16.10
N GLU A 90 -15.30 -5.38 15.99
CA GLU A 90 -14.27 -5.55 17.03
C GLU A 90 -14.72 -4.92 18.35
N LYS A 91 -15.16 -3.64 18.32
CA LYS A 91 -15.69 -2.96 19.51
C LYS A 91 -16.90 -3.66 20.12
N ALA A 92 -17.80 -4.17 19.29
CA ALA A 92 -18.97 -4.91 19.77
C ALA A 92 -18.57 -6.23 20.42
N ALA A 93 -17.63 -6.98 19.82
CA ALA A 93 -17.11 -8.22 20.38
C ALA A 93 -16.38 -7.98 21.72
N SER A 94 -15.52 -6.95 21.80
CA SER A 94 -14.83 -6.59 23.04
C SER A 94 -15.77 -6.14 24.16
N LYS A 95 -16.94 -5.59 23.84
CA LYS A 95 -17.95 -5.20 24.83
C LYS A 95 -18.80 -6.37 25.32
N ALA A 96 -18.95 -7.40 24.49
CA ALA A 96 -19.75 -8.58 24.79
C ALA A 96 -18.97 -9.68 25.53
N ALA A 97 -17.64 -9.64 25.47
CA ALA A 97 -16.72 -10.46 26.25
C ALA A 97 -16.56 -9.90 27.67
#